data_AF-A0A7Y4R3X4-F1
#
_entry.id   AF-A0A7Y4R3X4-F1
#
_cell.length_a   1.000
_cell.length_b   1.000
_cell.length_c   1.000
_cell.angle_alpha   90.00
_cell.angle_beta   90.00
_cell.angle_gamma   90.00
#
_symmetry.space_group_name_H-M   'P 1'
#
loop_
_entity.id
_entity.type
_entity.pdbx_description
1 polymer ?
#
loop_
_entity_poly.entity_id
_entity_poly.type
_entity_poly.pdbx_seq_one_letter_code
_entity_poly.pdbx_strand_id
1 'polypeptide(L)'
;MGFLRILLVAFNTAIITYLVYRLVQIYRSESSYKAVILIAGIVLLLLPITVLIGFIKPTVIYVLIYPIAIGSFIFLIKSEV
;
A
#
# COMPACT_ATOMS: atom_id res chain seq x y z
N MET A 1 -9.62 -21.59 -11.69
CA MET A 1 -9.26 -21.12 -10.32
C MET A 1 -7.85 -20.50 -10.22
N GLY A 2 -6.91 -20.72 -11.17
CA GLY A 2 -5.53 -20.19 -11.06
C GLY A 2 -5.32 -18.73 -11.53
N PHE A 3 -5.93 -18.33 -12.64
CA PHE A 3 -5.66 -17.03 -13.27
C PHE A 3 -6.03 -15.81 -12.41
N LEU A 4 -7.24 -15.81 -11.83
CA LEU A 4 -7.69 -14.74 -10.91
C LEU A 4 -6.78 -14.60 -9.68
N ARG A 5 -6.25 -15.71 -9.18
CA ARG A 5 -5.34 -15.71 -8.04
C ARG A 5 -3.99 -15.08 -8.40
N ILE A 6 -3.46 -15.38 -9.59
CA ILE A 6 -2.23 -14.77 -10.10
C ILE A 6 -2.42 -13.27 -10.30
N LEU A 7 -3.56 -12.85 -10.87
CA LEU A 7 -3.87 -11.43 -11.06
C LEU A 7 -3.95 -10.68 -9.73
N LEU A 8 -4.63 -11.26 -8.74
CA LEU A 8 -4.71 -10.69 -7.39
C LEU A 8 -3.33 -10.54 -6.75
N VAL A 9 -2.48 -11.56 -6.85
CA VAL A 9 -1.11 -11.51 -6.32
C VAL A 9 -0.32 -10.42 -7.04
N ALA A 10 -0.30 -10.41 -8.37
CA ALA A 10 0.43 -9.42 -9.17
C ALA A 10 -0.03 -7.99 -8.85
N PHE A 11 -1.33 -7.76 -8.70
CA PHE A 11 -1.89 -6.48 -8.32
C PHE A 11 -1.46 -6.04 -6.91
N ASN A 12 -1.51 -6.94 -5.92
CA ASN A 12 -1.03 -6.65 -4.57
C ASN A 12 0.48 -6.35 -4.58
N THR A 13 1.28 -7.13 -5.32
CA THR A 13 2.71 -6.88 -5.48
C THR A 13 2.98 -5.52 -6.09
N ALA A 14 2.30 -5.15 -7.18
CA ALA A 14 2.46 -3.85 -7.82
C ALA A 14 2.14 -2.69 -6.87
N ILE A 15 1.04 -2.82 -6.12
CA ILE A 15 0.63 -1.83 -5.11
C ILE A 15 1.67 -1.69 -4.00
N ILE A 16 2.15 -2.81 -3.44
CA ILE A 16 3.18 -2.82 -2.40
C ILE A 16 4.45 -2.15 -2.92
N THR A 17 4.93 -2.54 -4.10
CA THR A 17 6.14 -1.96 -4.71
C THR A 17 5.98 -0.46 -4.92
N TYR A 18 4.84 -0.02 -5.46
CA TYR A 18 4.58 1.40 -5.69
C TYR A 18 4.51 2.19 -4.37
N LEU A 19 3.86 1.64 -3.34
CA LEU A 19 3.78 2.27 -2.02
C LEU A 19 5.16 2.38 -1.37
N VAL A 20 5.96 1.31 -1.39
CA VAL A 20 7.35 1.33 -0.91
C VAL A 20 8.16 2.39 -1.63
N TYR A 21 8.07 2.46 -2.96
CA TYR A 21 8.77 3.49 -3.75
C TYR A 21 8.41 4.91 -3.30
N ARG A 22 7.11 5.20 -3.11
CA ARG A 22 6.65 6.51 -2.62
C ARG A 22 7.15 6.82 -1.21
N LEU A 23 7.20 5.84 -0.32
CA LEU A 23 7.72 6.04 1.04
C LEU A 23 9.23 6.32 1.03
N VAL A 24 10.00 5.67 0.16
CA VAL A 24 11.42 5.98 -0.02
C VAL A 24 11.61 7.41 -0.54
N GLN A 25 10.75 7.89 -1.45
CA GLN A 25 10.79 9.28 -1.90
C GLN A 25 10.52 10.27 -0.74
N ILE A 26 9.47 10.03 0.05
CA ILE A 26 9.16 10.85 1.24
C ILE A 26 10.29 10.82 2.26
N TYR A 27 10.92 9.67 2.48
CA TYR A 27 12.06 9.57 3.37
C TYR A 27 13.21 10.50 2.95
N ARG A 28 13.40 10.68 1.63
CA ARG A 28 14.42 11.56 1.05
C ARG A 28 13.98 13.02 0.89
N SER A 29 12.69 13.34 1.01
CA SER A 29 12.20 14.73 0.88
C SER A 29 12.41 15.55 2.16
N GLU A 30 12.24 16.87 2.11
CA GLU A 30 12.32 17.74 3.30
C GLU A 30 10.95 18.00 3.95
N SER A 31 9.95 17.14 3.68
CA SER A 31 8.60 17.30 4.22
C SER A 31 8.59 17.40 5.74
N SER A 32 7.90 18.42 6.26
CA SER A 32 7.68 18.59 7.71
C SER A 32 6.81 17.48 8.31
N TYR A 33 6.00 16.80 7.48
CA TYR A 33 5.11 15.71 7.89
C TYR A 33 5.70 14.32 7.62
N LYS A 34 6.97 14.23 7.22
CA LYS A 34 7.66 12.98 6.86
C LYS A 34 7.40 11.84 7.82
N ALA A 35 7.57 12.05 9.13
CA ALA A 35 7.39 10.99 10.13
C ALA A 35 5.96 10.42 10.12
N VAL A 36 4.96 11.29 10.05
CA VAL A 36 3.53 10.89 10.03
C VAL A 36 3.22 10.13 8.75
N ILE A 37 3.69 10.63 7.61
CA ILE A 37 3.49 9.98 6.30
C ILE A 37 4.13 8.59 6.28
N LEU A 38 5.35 8.46 6.77
CA LEU A 38 6.06 7.18 6.83
C LEU A 38 5.34 6.18 7.74
N ILE A 39 4.89 6.59 8.92
CA ILE A 39 4.14 5.72 9.84
C ILE A 39 2.83 5.25 9.18
N ALA A 40 2.05 6.17 8.62
CA ALA A 40 0.78 5.84 7.95
C ALA A 40 1.01 4.90 6.75
N GLY A 41 2.03 5.14 5.95
CA GLY A 41 2.40 4.28 4.83
C GLY A 41 2.87 2.89 5.26
N ILE A 42 3.65 2.78 6.34
CA ILE A 42 4.07 1.49 6.91
C ILE A 42 2.84 0.71 7.41
N VAL A 43 1.89 1.37 8.08
CA VAL A 43 0.64 0.73 8.52
C VAL A 43 -0.15 0.20 7.32
N LEU A 44 -0.25 0.98 6.23
CA LEU A 44 -0.88 0.55 4.98
C LEU A 44 -0.16 -0.63 4.31
N LEU A 45 1.15 -0.77 4.49
CA LEU A 45 1.93 -1.91 4.00
C LEU A 45 1.73 -3.19 4.83
N LEU A 46 1.36 -3.10 6.10
CA LEU A 46 1.14 -4.30 6.93
C LEU A 46 -0.08 -5.11 6.45
N LEU A 47 -1.11 -4.44 5.96
CA LEU A 47 -2.33 -5.07 5.42
C LEU A 47 -2.06 -6.09 4.30
N PRO A 48 -1.41 -5.74 3.18
CA PRO A 48 -1.14 -6.69 2.11
C PRO A 48 -0.10 -7.74 2.52
N ILE A 49 0.86 -7.41 3.40
CA ILE A 49 1.85 -8.36 3.90
C ILE A 49 1.17 -9.45 4.71
N THR A 50 0.26 -9.08 5.62
CA THR A 50 -0.51 -10.04 6.44
C THR A 50 -1.47 -10.89 5.60
N VAL A 51 -1.98 -10.38 4.48
CA VAL A 51 -2.75 -11.16 3.50
C VAL A 51 -1.85 -12.13 2.72
N LEU A 52 -0.66 -11.69 2.29
CA LEU A 52 0.29 -12.51 1.54
C LEU A 52 0.82 -13.71 2.35
N ILE A 53 1.15 -13.50 3.63
CA ILE A 53 1.60 -14.57 4.53
C ILE A 53 0.46 -15.48 5.01
N GLY A 54 -0.80 -15.19 4.62
CA GLY A 54 -1.97 -15.98 4.98
C GLY A 54 -2.48 -15.77 6.41
N PHE A 55 -2.03 -14.73 7.11
CA PHE A 55 -2.51 -14.39 8.44
C PHE A 55 -3.95 -13.85 8.41
N ILE A 56 -4.26 -13.00 7.41
CA ILE A 56 -5.61 -12.50 7.16
C ILE A 56 -6.14 -13.10 5.86
N LYS A 57 -7.37 -13.64 5.89
CA LYS A 57 -8.05 -14.10 4.67
C LYS A 57 -8.48 -12.88 3.85
N PRO A 58 -8.10 -12.79 2.56
CA PRO A 58 -8.57 -11.71 1.70
C PRO A 58 -10.08 -11.81 1.54
N THR A 59 -10.80 -10.80 2.01
CA THR A 59 -12.24 -10.66 1.82
C THR A 59 -12.54 -9.77 0.62
N VAL A 60 -13.77 -9.84 0.09
CA VAL A 60 -14.23 -8.90 -0.96
C VAL A 60 -14.09 -7.45 -0.50
N ILE A 61 -14.37 -7.21 0.79
CA ILE A 61 -14.22 -5.89 1.42
C ILE A 61 -12.76 -5.43 1.36
N TYR A 62 -11.80 -6.29 1.70
CA TYR A 62 -10.37 -5.97 1.59
C TYR A 62 -10.00 -5.57 0.16
N VAL A 63 -10.41 -6.38 -0.84
CA VAL A 63 -10.08 -6.14 -2.26
C VAL A 63 -10.62 -4.79 -2.75
N LEU A 64 -11.73 -4.31 -2.21
CA LEU A 64 -12.34 -3.04 -2.60
C LEU A 64 -11.79 -1.84 -1.81
N ILE A 65 -11.66 -1.97 -0.49
CA ILE A 65 -11.26 -0.85 0.38
C ILE A 65 -9.77 -0.56 0.24
N TYR A 66 -8.94 -1.59 0.11
CA TYR A 66 -7.49 -1.43 0.14
C TYR A 66 -6.95 -0.55 -1.01
N PRO A 67 -7.36 -0.74 -2.29
CA PRO A 67 -6.98 0.15 -3.37
C PRO A 67 -7.43 1.60 -3.16
N ILE A 68 -8.62 1.80 -2.57
CA ILE A 68 -9.16 3.14 -2.28
C ILE A 68 -8.30 3.82 -1.20
N ALA A 69 -7.97 3.10 -0.13
CA ALA A 69 -7.13 3.62 0.95
C ALA A 69 -5.74 4.04 0.44
N ILE A 70 -5.13 3.21 -0.41
CA ILE A 70 -3.84 3.55 -1.01
C ILE A 70 -3.94 4.68 -2.02
N GLY A 71 -4.94 4.66 -2.89
CA GLY A 71 -5.16 5.75 -3.84
C GLY A 71 -5.29 7.09 -3.13
N SER A 72 -6.12 7.15 -2.08
CA SER A 72 -6.30 8.32 -1.24
C SER A 72 -5.01 8.73 -0.53
N PHE A 73 -4.30 7.79 0.08
CA PHE A 73 -3.03 8.07 0.75
C PHE A 73 -2.00 8.66 -0.23
N ILE A 74 -1.80 8.02 -1.38
CA ILE A 74 -0.86 8.48 -2.41
C ILE A 74 -1.24 9.84 -2.97
N PHE A 75 -2.53 10.11 -3.13
CA PHE A 75 -3.05 11.42 -3.54
C PHE A 75 -2.69 12.51 -2.51
N LEU A 76 -2.92 12.23 -1.22
CA LEU A 76 -2.62 13.17 -0.14
C LEU A 76 -1.13 13.49 -0.03
N ILE A 77 -0.25 12.51 -0.22
CA ILE A 77 1.20 12.70 -0.09
C ILE A 77 1.85 13.16 -1.40
N LYS A 78 1.06 13.47 -2.44
CA LYS A 78 1.59 13.89 -3.75
C LYS A 78 2.30 15.24 -3.69
N SER A 79 1.86 16.15 -2.83
CA SER A 79 2.48 17.47 -2.64
C SER A 79 3.78 17.44 -1.84
N GLU A 80 4.09 16.31 -1.21
CA GLU A 80 5.20 16.16 -0.25
C GLU A 80 6.45 15.49 -0.86
N VAL A 81 6.34 15.08 -2.13
CA VAL A 81 7.37 14.39 -2.92
C VAL A 81 7.92 15.32 -3.98
#